data_AF-A0A2Z6S4S7-F1
#
_entry.id   AF-A0A2Z6S4S7-F1
#
_cell.length_a   1.000
_cell.length_b   1.000
_cell.length_c   1.000
_cell.angle_alpha   90.00
_cell.angle_beta   90.00
_cell.angle_gamma   90.00
#
_symmetry.space_group_name_H-M   'P 1'
#
loop_
_entity.id
_entity.type
_entity.pdbx_description
1 polymer ?
#
loop_
_entity_poly.entity_id
_entity_poly.type
_entity_poly.pdbx_seq_one_letter_code
_entity_poly.pdbx_strand_id
1 'polypeptide(L)'
;MKVPRKNKISSSVVYTKPTKEQKEYYKQKSVVENTHLSTNNWLKKFEKYRKTIGLAGNCENITNLKDLEEQISDYVTVMKQQNGEEYSISSIINVMHALNRHLNMYSPLRPVDLLDQKQFPDLHLILDGKLKELAELGKGVKNGSSPLTIEECQQILQSPILTQETPSGLLKRIFFYNALFLGLRGGEHYKLKFNHFQK
;
A
#
# COMPACT_ATOMS: atom_id res chain seq x y z
N MET A 1 -9.25 36.61 55.45
CA MET A 1 -8.54 35.34 55.22
C MET A 1 -8.38 35.11 53.72
N LYS A 2 -7.15 35.13 53.19
CA LYS A 2 -6.86 34.81 51.78
C LYS A 2 -6.69 33.29 51.64
N VAL A 3 -7.50 32.66 50.78
CA VAL A 3 -7.36 31.24 50.42
C VAL A 3 -6.04 31.07 49.63
N PRO A 4 -5.18 30.07 49.93
CA PRO A 4 -3.93 29.91 49.19
C PRO A 4 -4.24 29.44 47.76
N ARG A 5 -3.64 30.11 46.77
CA ARG A 5 -3.64 29.64 45.38
C ARG A 5 -2.91 28.32 45.32
N LYS A 6 -3.58 27.25 44.85
CA LYS A 6 -2.93 25.99 44.48
C LYS A 6 -1.92 26.29 43.37
N ASN A 7 -0.63 26.17 43.68
CA ASN A 7 0.43 26.22 42.68
C ASN A 7 0.20 25.09 41.68
N LYS A 8 -0.10 25.45 40.41
CA LYS A 8 -0.02 24.52 39.28
C LYS A 8 1.46 24.13 39.15
N ILE A 9 1.79 22.92 39.58
CA ILE A 9 3.09 22.30 39.30
C ILE A 9 3.14 22.14 37.78
N SER A 10 3.85 23.03 37.10
CA SER A 10 4.24 22.85 35.71
C SER A 10 5.25 21.70 35.70
N SER A 11 4.79 20.48 35.39
CA SER A 11 5.69 19.36 35.15
C SER A 11 6.48 19.66 33.88
N SER A 12 7.70 20.18 34.02
CA SER A 12 8.61 20.35 32.89
C SER A 12 8.92 18.96 32.32
N VAL A 13 8.50 18.71 31.08
CA VAL A 13 8.80 17.47 30.39
C VAL A 13 10.31 17.37 30.20
N VAL A 14 10.94 16.37 30.83
CA VAL A 14 12.38 16.10 30.65
C VAL A 14 12.53 15.13 29.49
N TYR A 15 13.19 15.57 28.41
CA TYR A 15 13.52 14.73 27.27
C TYR A 15 14.87 14.06 27.46
N THR A 16 14.96 12.77 27.12
CA THR A 16 16.21 12.01 27.14
C THR A 16 16.57 11.51 25.74
N LYS A 17 17.87 11.33 25.49
CA LYS A 17 18.37 10.82 24.21
C LYS A 17 17.99 9.34 24.07
N PRO A 18 17.31 8.94 22.98
CA PRO A 18 16.91 7.55 22.81
C PRO A 18 18.10 6.64 22.52
N THR A 19 18.03 5.41 23.04
CA THR A 19 19.01 4.34 22.79
C THR A 19 18.94 3.84 21.35
N LYS A 20 19.97 3.09 20.92
CA LYS A 20 19.97 2.44 19.60
C LYS A 20 18.79 1.47 19.46
N GLU A 21 18.50 0.70 20.50
CA GLU A 21 17.38 -0.26 20.55
C GLU A 21 16.02 0.44 20.41
N GLN A 22 15.83 1.57 21.10
CA GLN A 22 14.60 2.35 20.97
C GLN A 22 14.40 2.84 19.53
N LYS A 23 15.47 3.32 18.88
CA LYS A 23 15.40 3.72 17.47
C LYS A 23 15.13 2.54 16.55
N GLU A 24 15.74 1.38 16.82
CA GLU A 24 15.56 0.18 16.01
C GLU A 24 14.14 -0.39 16.14
N TYR A 25 13.56 -0.38 17.34
CA TYR A 25 12.15 -0.72 17.57
C TYR A 25 11.22 0.07 16.64
N TYR A 26 11.39 1.39 16.55
CA TYR A 26 10.54 2.21 15.69
C TYR A 26 10.79 1.98 14.20
N LYS A 27 12.02 1.67 13.79
CA LYS A 27 12.30 1.26 12.40
C LYS A 27 11.58 -0.05 12.06
N GLN A 28 11.66 -1.05 12.92
CA GLN A 28 10.95 -2.33 12.73
C GLN A 28 9.43 -2.12 12.70
N LYS A 29 8.91 -1.29 13.60
CA LYS A 29 7.47 -0.96 13.66
C LYS A 29 6.98 -0.19 12.42
N SER A 30 7.87 0.51 11.70
CA SER A 30 7.52 1.19 10.46
C SER A 30 7.36 0.24 9.27
N VAL A 31 7.81 -1.02 9.38
CA VAL A 31 7.69 -2.01 8.31
C VAL A 31 6.25 -2.50 8.23
N VAL A 32 5.59 -2.18 7.12
CA VAL A 32 4.24 -2.69 6.80
C VAL A 32 4.38 -3.88 5.87
N GLU A 33 4.01 -5.06 6.35
CA GLU A 33 4.16 -6.33 5.61
C GLU A 33 3.50 -6.29 4.24
N ASN A 34 2.27 -5.77 4.15
CA ASN A 34 1.57 -5.61 2.87
C ASN A 34 2.33 -4.72 1.87
N THR A 35 3.00 -3.68 2.36
CA THR A 35 3.82 -2.78 1.54
C THR A 35 5.07 -3.50 1.03
N HIS A 36 5.69 -4.35 1.86
CA HIS A 36 6.81 -5.19 1.44
C HIS A 36 6.39 -6.21 0.37
N LEU A 37 5.25 -6.90 0.57
CA LEU A 37 4.70 -7.83 -0.41
C LEU A 37 4.37 -7.14 -1.75
N SER A 38 3.74 -5.97 -1.70
CA SER A 38 3.44 -5.16 -2.89
C SER A 38 4.72 -4.73 -3.61
N THR A 39 5.74 -4.29 -2.87
CA THR A 39 7.05 -3.92 -3.44
C THR A 39 7.67 -5.07 -4.20
N ASN A 40 7.73 -6.25 -3.58
CA ASN A 40 8.32 -7.44 -4.20
C ASN A 40 7.54 -7.89 -5.44
N ASN A 41 6.21 -7.73 -5.44
CA ASN A 41 5.40 -8.06 -6.61
C ASN A 41 5.67 -7.14 -7.80
N TRP A 42 5.80 -5.83 -7.56
CA TRP A 42 6.17 -4.88 -8.62
C TRP A 42 7.60 -5.08 -9.10
N LEU A 43 8.53 -5.30 -8.18
CA LEU A 43 9.92 -5.62 -8.52
C LEU A 43 10.02 -6.86 -9.40
N LYS A 44 9.32 -7.95 -9.04
CA LYS A 44 9.29 -9.18 -9.86
C LYS A 44 8.81 -8.92 -11.29
N LYS A 45 7.84 -8.02 -11.48
CA LYS A 45 7.34 -7.66 -12.82
C LYS A 45 8.38 -6.84 -13.60
N PHE A 46 9.04 -5.88 -12.95
CA PHE A 46 10.10 -5.10 -13.57
C PHE A 46 11.31 -5.97 -13.94
N GLU A 47 11.77 -6.83 -13.03
CA GLU A 47 12.87 -7.75 -13.32
C GLU A 47 12.52 -8.78 -14.39
N LYS A 48 11.28 -9.23 -14.44
CA LYS A 48 10.81 -10.07 -15.55
C LYS A 48 10.93 -9.32 -16.87
N TYR A 49 10.49 -8.07 -16.93
CA TYR A 49 10.65 -7.23 -18.11
C TYR A 49 12.13 -7.08 -18.51
N ARG A 50 13.00 -6.72 -17.56
CA ARG A 50 14.45 -6.56 -17.82
C ARG A 50 15.07 -7.82 -18.41
N LYS A 51 14.72 -8.99 -17.85
CA LYS A 51 15.15 -10.30 -18.37
C LYS A 51 14.62 -10.58 -19.78
N THR A 52 13.38 -10.20 -20.09
CA THR A 52 12.80 -10.44 -21.43
C THR A 52 13.47 -9.65 -22.54
N ILE A 53 14.03 -8.47 -22.22
CA ILE A 53 14.78 -7.66 -23.19
C ILE A 53 16.30 -7.86 -23.09
N GLY A 54 16.76 -8.87 -22.34
CA GLY A 54 18.17 -9.26 -22.28
C GLY A 54 19.07 -8.38 -21.40
N LEU A 55 18.50 -7.59 -20.48
CA LEU A 55 19.30 -6.79 -19.54
C LEU A 55 19.94 -7.66 -18.45
N ALA A 56 21.19 -7.34 -18.12
CA ALA A 56 21.97 -8.09 -17.12
C ALA A 56 21.68 -7.64 -15.69
N GLY A 57 21.83 -8.58 -14.75
CA GLY A 57 21.71 -8.35 -13.30
C GLY A 57 20.32 -7.91 -12.85
N ASN A 58 20.18 -7.59 -11.55
CA ASN A 58 18.98 -6.97 -10.99
C ASN A 58 19.10 -5.44 -11.05
N CYS A 59 18.00 -4.71 -10.90
CA CYS A 59 17.97 -3.25 -11.04
C CYS A 59 18.78 -2.55 -9.94
N GLU A 60 18.93 -3.19 -8.77
CA GLU A 60 19.81 -2.73 -7.70
C GLU A 60 21.30 -2.73 -8.09
N ASN A 61 21.70 -3.47 -9.14
CA ASN A 61 23.08 -3.53 -9.62
C ASN A 61 23.42 -2.45 -10.65
N ILE A 62 22.44 -1.64 -11.08
CA ILE A 62 22.67 -0.53 -12.01
C ILE A 62 23.51 0.55 -11.31
N THR A 63 24.58 0.99 -11.96
CA THR A 63 25.55 1.96 -11.40
C THR A 63 25.51 3.32 -12.09
N ASN A 64 24.74 3.47 -13.17
CA ASN A 64 24.58 4.70 -13.92
C ASN A 64 23.13 5.20 -13.82
N LEU A 65 22.94 6.47 -13.46
CA LEU A 65 21.62 7.09 -13.35
C LEU A 65 20.88 7.16 -14.68
N LYS A 66 21.59 7.39 -15.79
CA LYS A 66 21.00 7.46 -17.13
C LYS A 66 20.49 6.09 -17.57
N ASP A 67 21.26 5.03 -17.34
CA ASP A 67 20.84 3.66 -17.64
C ASP A 67 19.63 3.25 -16.78
N LEU A 68 19.57 3.72 -15.53
CA LEU A 68 18.43 3.52 -14.65
C LEU A 68 17.18 4.26 -15.17
N GLU A 69 17.35 5.52 -15.58
CA GLU A 69 16.29 6.35 -16.14
C GLU A 69 15.70 5.73 -17.40
N GLU A 70 16.55 5.31 -18.33
CA GLU A 70 16.17 4.68 -19.60
C GLU A 70 15.38 3.38 -19.33
N GLN A 71 15.93 2.47 -18.50
CA GLN A 71 15.28 1.18 -18.22
C GLN A 71 13.92 1.32 -17.53
N ILE A 72 13.77 2.29 -16.62
CA ILE A 72 12.47 2.53 -15.95
C ILE A 72 11.50 3.23 -16.90
N SER A 73 11.98 4.17 -17.71
CA SER A 73 11.19 4.86 -18.73
C SER A 73 10.61 3.87 -19.73
N ASP A 74 11.45 3.00 -20.29
CA ASP A 74 11.00 1.95 -21.21
C ASP A 74 9.98 1.04 -20.54
N TYR A 75 10.19 0.67 -19.28
CA TYR A 75 9.22 -0.16 -18.56
C TYR A 75 7.87 0.53 -18.38
N VAL A 76 7.85 1.81 -18.01
CA VAL A 76 6.61 2.60 -17.81
C VAL A 76 5.81 2.69 -19.11
N THR A 77 6.47 2.78 -20.27
CA THR A 77 5.77 2.84 -21.57
C THR A 77 5.10 1.52 -21.95
N VAL A 78 5.72 0.38 -21.62
CA VAL A 78 5.25 -0.96 -22.08
C VAL A 78 4.51 -1.78 -21.04
N MET A 79 4.50 -1.37 -19.77
CA MET A 79 3.93 -2.19 -18.69
C MET A 79 2.42 -2.38 -18.83
N LYS A 80 1.99 -3.66 -18.90
CA LYS A 80 0.59 -4.05 -19.03
C LYS A 80 0.20 -5.15 -18.04
N GLN A 81 -1.10 -5.30 -17.84
CA GLN A 81 -1.68 -6.41 -17.10
C GLN A 81 -1.48 -7.74 -17.86
N GLN A 82 -1.67 -8.86 -17.17
CA GLN A 82 -1.52 -10.19 -17.79
C GLN A 82 -2.50 -10.44 -18.94
N ASN A 83 -3.68 -9.83 -18.88
CA ASN A 83 -4.69 -9.86 -19.94
C ASN A 83 -4.41 -8.87 -21.09
N GLY A 84 -3.27 -8.17 -21.06
CA GLY A 84 -2.90 -7.18 -22.08
C GLY A 84 -3.53 -5.80 -21.90
N GLU A 85 -4.35 -5.58 -20.87
CA GLU A 85 -4.94 -4.27 -20.60
C GLU A 85 -3.98 -3.30 -19.92
N GLU A 86 -4.26 -2.01 -20.09
CA GLU A 86 -3.59 -0.94 -19.36
C GLU A 86 -3.84 -1.02 -17.85
N TYR A 87 -2.81 -0.67 -17.07
CA TYR A 87 -2.92 -0.51 -15.63
C TYR A 87 -3.70 0.77 -15.26
N SER A 88 -4.17 0.84 -14.01
CA SER A 88 -4.69 2.10 -13.46
C SER A 88 -3.57 3.11 -13.19
N ILE A 89 -3.91 4.41 -13.17
CA ILE A 89 -2.97 5.48 -12.75
C ILE A 89 -2.34 5.15 -11.39
N SER A 90 -3.16 4.68 -10.43
CA SER A 90 -2.67 4.34 -9.09
C SER A 90 -1.68 3.17 -9.11
N SER A 91 -1.86 2.22 -10.03
CA SER A 91 -0.92 1.11 -10.20
C SER A 91 0.44 1.59 -10.73
N ILE A 92 0.46 2.49 -11.73
CA ILE A 92 1.71 3.07 -12.26
C ILE A 92 2.47 3.80 -11.13
N ILE A 93 1.79 4.67 -10.39
CA ILE A 93 2.40 5.39 -9.24
C ILE A 93 2.92 4.42 -8.17
N ASN A 94 2.19 3.33 -7.90
CA ASN A 94 2.64 2.31 -6.95
C ASN A 94 3.91 1.58 -7.41
N VAL A 95 4.11 1.40 -8.73
CA VAL A 95 5.38 0.88 -9.27
C VAL A 95 6.51 1.85 -8.97
N MET A 96 6.32 3.14 -9.25
CA MET A 96 7.34 4.17 -8.98
C MET A 96 7.74 4.15 -7.49
N HIS A 97 6.78 4.11 -6.57
CA HIS A 97 7.08 4.03 -5.15
C HIS A 97 7.74 2.71 -4.73
N ALA A 98 7.38 1.58 -5.35
CA ALA A 98 7.98 0.29 -5.06
C ALA A 98 9.45 0.26 -5.50
N LEU A 99 9.74 0.70 -6.72
CA LEU A 99 11.10 0.78 -7.25
C LEU A 99 11.94 1.78 -6.46
N ASN A 100 11.40 2.98 -6.18
CA ASN A 100 12.09 4.01 -5.42
C ASN A 100 12.48 3.49 -4.01
N ARG A 101 11.56 2.79 -3.33
CA ARG A 101 11.84 2.14 -2.03
C ARG A 101 12.95 1.10 -2.14
N HIS A 102 12.87 0.20 -3.13
CA HIS A 102 13.83 -0.89 -3.30
C HIS A 102 15.23 -0.36 -3.62
N LEU A 103 15.34 0.58 -4.56
CA LEU A 103 16.61 1.20 -4.94
C LEU A 103 17.26 1.92 -3.76
N ASN A 104 16.49 2.68 -2.96
CA ASN A 104 17.06 3.34 -1.78
C ASN A 104 17.52 2.38 -0.68
N MET A 105 17.02 1.15 -0.65
CA MET A 105 17.49 0.12 0.28
C MET A 105 18.77 -0.57 -0.22
N TYR A 106 18.83 -0.94 -1.51
CA TYR A 106 19.82 -1.90 -2.01
C TYR A 106 20.76 -1.35 -3.09
N SER A 107 20.41 -0.29 -3.80
CA SER A 107 21.23 0.26 -4.90
C SER A 107 22.39 1.12 -4.39
N PRO A 108 23.55 1.10 -5.07
CA PRO A 108 24.64 2.04 -4.82
C PRO A 108 24.29 3.48 -5.25
N LEU A 109 23.26 3.68 -6.07
CA LEU A 109 22.83 4.99 -6.56
C LEU A 109 22.07 5.83 -5.52
N ARG A 110 21.78 5.27 -4.34
CA ARG A 110 21.03 5.99 -3.29
C ARG A 110 21.78 7.27 -2.83
N PRO A 111 21.08 8.38 -2.58
CA PRO A 111 19.63 8.53 -2.63
C PRO A 111 19.10 8.72 -4.06
N VAL A 112 18.00 8.04 -4.34
CA VAL A 112 17.25 8.16 -5.61
C VAL A 112 15.86 8.67 -5.28
N ASP A 113 15.31 9.55 -6.11
CA ASP A 113 13.91 9.89 -6.14
C ASP A 113 13.39 9.84 -7.58
N LEU A 114 12.79 8.70 -7.95
CA LEU A 114 12.26 8.48 -9.30
C LEU A 114 11.13 9.44 -9.71
N LEU A 115 10.62 10.26 -8.79
CA LEU A 115 9.61 11.28 -9.07
C LEU A 115 10.20 12.70 -9.12
N ASP A 116 11.49 12.88 -8.84
CA ASP A 116 12.16 14.18 -8.95
C ASP A 116 12.54 14.45 -10.40
N GLN A 117 11.86 15.43 -11.02
CA GLN A 117 12.12 15.89 -12.38
C GLN A 117 13.57 16.35 -12.60
N LYS A 118 14.27 16.84 -11.56
CA LYS A 118 15.66 17.26 -11.70
C LYS A 118 16.61 16.08 -11.80
N GLN A 119 16.29 14.99 -11.10
CA GLN A 119 17.11 13.78 -11.11
C GLN A 119 16.80 12.90 -12.33
N PHE A 120 15.54 12.86 -12.76
CA PHE A 120 15.07 12.06 -13.89
C PHE A 120 14.09 12.84 -14.80
N PRO A 121 14.61 13.76 -15.63
CA PRO A 121 13.79 14.62 -16.48
C PRO A 121 13.02 13.87 -17.57
N ASP A 122 13.63 12.86 -18.20
CA ASP A 122 13.01 12.10 -19.29
C ASP A 122 11.94 11.15 -18.72
N LEU A 123 12.25 10.47 -17.62
CA LEU A 123 11.29 9.63 -16.91
C LEU A 123 10.09 10.44 -16.45
N HIS A 124 10.30 11.67 -15.95
CA HIS A 124 9.20 12.54 -15.54
C HIS A 124 8.26 12.87 -16.70
N LEU A 125 8.79 13.21 -17.89
CA LEU A 125 7.98 13.51 -19.07
C LEU A 125 7.21 12.27 -19.57
N ILE A 126 7.87 11.11 -19.59
CA ILE A 126 7.27 9.85 -20.01
C ILE A 126 6.17 9.43 -19.03
N LEU A 127 6.43 9.53 -17.73
CA LEU A 127 5.45 9.25 -16.70
C LEU A 127 4.24 10.18 -16.82
N ASP A 128 4.45 11.49 -16.92
CA ASP A 128 3.36 12.47 -17.10
C ASP A 128 2.51 12.17 -18.34
N GLY A 129 3.15 11.89 -19.48
CA GLY A 129 2.47 11.48 -20.71
C GLY A 129 1.65 10.21 -20.52
N LYS A 130 2.24 9.18 -19.90
CA LYS A 130 1.54 7.92 -19.61
C LYS A 130 0.34 8.13 -18.70
N LEU A 131 0.47 8.97 -17.67
CA LEU A 131 -0.63 9.24 -16.75
C LEU A 131 -1.78 10.01 -17.41
N LYS A 132 -1.48 10.93 -18.33
CA LYS A 132 -2.49 11.65 -19.13
C LYS A 132 -3.24 10.72 -20.08
N GLU A 133 -2.53 9.86 -20.81
CA GLU A 133 -3.14 8.82 -21.66
C GLU A 133 -4.10 7.95 -20.83
N LEU A 134 -3.66 7.48 -19.66
CA LEU A 134 -4.50 6.67 -18.78
C LEU A 134 -5.71 7.44 -18.22
N ALA A 135 -5.58 8.75 -17.99
CA ALA A 135 -6.70 9.58 -17.57
C ALA A 135 -7.75 9.71 -18.68
N GLU A 136 -7.32 9.93 -19.93
CA GLU A 136 -8.18 9.97 -21.12
C GLU A 136 -8.91 8.63 -21.35
N LEU A 137 -8.25 7.51 -21.05
CA LEU A 137 -8.84 6.16 -21.07
C LEU A 137 -9.76 5.86 -19.87
N GLY A 138 -9.99 6.82 -18.96
CA GLY A 138 -10.82 6.64 -17.77
C GLY A 138 -10.18 5.77 -16.68
N LYS A 139 -8.90 5.40 -16.80
CA LYS A 139 -8.15 4.56 -15.83
C LYS A 139 -7.69 5.34 -14.59
N GLY A 140 -8.03 6.63 -14.50
CA GLY A 140 -7.88 7.47 -13.31
C GLY A 140 -9.08 7.43 -12.36
N VAL A 141 -10.24 6.93 -12.82
CA VAL A 141 -11.46 6.95 -12.01
C VAL A 141 -11.39 5.86 -10.94
N LYS A 142 -11.45 6.28 -9.68
CA LYS A 142 -11.59 5.38 -8.54
C LYS A 142 -13.08 5.16 -8.27
N ASN A 143 -13.69 4.25 -9.01
CA ASN A 143 -15.01 3.75 -8.62
C ASN A 143 -14.80 2.84 -7.40
N GLY A 144 -15.42 3.19 -6.27
CA GLY A 144 -15.54 2.27 -5.15
C GLY A 144 -16.28 1.00 -5.60
N SER A 145 -16.14 -0.09 -4.84
CA SER A 145 -17.02 -1.23 -5.03
C SER A 145 -18.47 -0.79 -4.83
N SER A 146 -19.38 -1.26 -5.68
CA SER A 146 -20.81 -1.08 -5.46
C SER A 146 -21.19 -1.63 -4.08
N PRO A 147 -21.93 -0.86 -3.26
CA PRO A 147 -22.44 -1.38 -1.99
C PRO A 147 -23.46 -2.49 -2.27
N LEU A 148 -23.54 -3.47 -1.37
CA LEU A 148 -24.61 -4.46 -1.42
C LEU A 148 -25.97 -3.77 -1.26
N THR A 149 -26.94 -4.14 -2.08
CA THR A 149 -28.33 -3.72 -1.87
C THR A 149 -28.96 -4.47 -0.70
N ILE A 150 -30.12 -4.00 -0.24
CA ILE A 150 -30.87 -4.67 0.82
C ILE A 150 -31.29 -6.07 0.36
N GLU A 151 -31.70 -6.20 -0.90
CA GLU A 151 -32.12 -7.47 -1.51
C GLU A 151 -30.95 -8.45 -1.60
N GLU A 152 -29.77 -7.99 -2.03
CA GLU A 152 -28.56 -8.82 -2.05
C GLU A 152 -28.16 -9.28 -0.64
N CYS A 153 -28.25 -8.39 0.35
CA CYS A 153 -28.01 -8.77 1.75
C CYS A 153 -29.00 -9.83 2.24
N GLN A 154 -30.28 -9.72 1.89
CA GLN A 154 -31.31 -10.71 2.24
C GLN A 154 -31.03 -12.06 1.56
N GLN A 155 -30.67 -12.06 0.27
CA GLN A 155 -30.31 -13.27 -0.46
C GLN A 155 -29.11 -13.97 0.16
N ILE A 156 -28.07 -13.21 0.52
CA ILE A 156 -26.89 -13.75 1.21
C ILE A 156 -27.31 -14.36 2.55
N LEU A 157 -28.09 -13.66 3.37
CA LEU A 157 -28.55 -14.16 4.68
C LEU A 157 -29.41 -15.42 4.59
N GLN A 158 -30.15 -15.61 3.50
CA GLN A 158 -30.97 -16.80 3.24
C GLN A 158 -30.16 -17.97 2.66
N SER A 159 -28.91 -17.74 2.27
CA SER A 159 -28.06 -18.79 1.69
C SER A 159 -27.82 -19.94 2.67
N PRO A 160 -27.84 -21.22 2.22
CA PRO A 160 -27.57 -22.37 3.08
C PRO A 160 -26.22 -22.32 3.81
N ILE A 161 -25.22 -21.61 3.27
CA ILE A 161 -23.91 -21.47 3.90
C ILE A 161 -23.93 -20.62 5.19
N LEU A 162 -24.98 -19.81 5.37
CA LEU A 162 -25.21 -18.91 6.50
C LEU A 162 -26.37 -19.40 7.39
N THR A 163 -26.65 -20.70 7.30
CA THR A 163 -27.68 -21.38 8.10
C THR A 163 -27.48 -21.19 9.60
N GLN A 164 -28.58 -21.10 10.33
CA GLN A 164 -28.57 -21.03 11.79
C GLN A 164 -28.48 -22.41 12.44
N GLU A 165 -28.63 -23.49 11.66
CA GLU A 165 -28.70 -24.86 12.15
C GLU A 165 -27.32 -25.50 12.39
N THR A 166 -26.23 -24.84 12.00
CA THR A 166 -24.87 -25.36 12.21
C THR A 166 -23.96 -24.33 12.85
N PRO A 167 -23.01 -24.74 13.71
CA PRO A 167 -22.02 -23.82 14.28
C PRO A 167 -21.23 -23.03 13.22
N SER A 168 -20.87 -23.68 12.11
CA SER A 168 -20.17 -23.04 10.99
C SER A 168 -21.03 -21.98 10.29
N GLY A 169 -22.31 -22.29 10.04
CA GLY A 169 -23.25 -21.33 9.44
C GLY A 169 -23.50 -20.13 10.34
N LEU A 170 -23.71 -20.34 11.64
CA LEU A 170 -23.83 -19.27 12.64
C LEU A 170 -22.58 -18.38 12.68
N LEU A 171 -21.39 -18.98 12.68
CA LEU A 171 -20.13 -18.22 12.68
C LEU A 171 -20.02 -17.32 11.44
N LYS A 172 -20.30 -17.85 10.25
CA LYS A 172 -20.29 -17.08 9.00
C LYS A 172 -21.35 -15.97 9.02
N ARG A 173 -22.51 -16.23 9.63
CA ARG A 173 -23.61 -15.25 9.75
C ARG A 173 -23.23 -14.10 10.66
N ILE A 174 -22.64 -14.36 11.82
CA ILE A 174 -22.10 -13.32 12.69
C ILE A 174 -20.96 -12.56 12.01
N PHE A 175 -20.10 -13.25 11.26
CA PHE A 175 -19.06 -12.60 10.47
C PHE A 175 -19.66 -11.58 9.48
N PHE A 176 -20.72 -11.97 8.76
CA PHE A 176 -21.42 -11.09 7.82
C PHE A 176 -22.14 -9.94 8.52
N TYR A 177 -22.81 -10.16 9.65
CA TYR A 177 -23.40 -9.08 10.44
C TYR A 177 -22.37 -8.07 10.93
N ASN A 178 -21.23 -8.54 11.42
CA ASN A 178 -20.14 -7.65 11.83
C ASN A 178 -19.64 -6.82 10.63
N ALA A 179 -19.61 -7.37 9.42
CA ALA A 179 -19.21 -6.63 8.22
C ALA A 179 -20.23 -5.52 7.90
N LEU A 180 -21.52 -5.87 7.90
CA LEU A 180 -22.62 -4.96 7.57
C LEU A 180 -22.76 -3.81 8.58
N PHE A 181 -22.74 -4.13 9.88
CA PHE A 181 -23.10 -3.16 10.92
C PHE A 181 -21.90 -2.40 11.48
N LEU A 182 -20.70 -2.98 11.45
CA LEU A 182 -19.50 -2.35 12.01
C LEU A 182 -18.59 -1.78 10.92
N GLY A 183 -18.86 -2.04 9.64
CA GLY A 183 -18.06 -1.53 8.52
C GLY A 183 -16.60 -2.02 8.56
N LEU A 184 -16.37 -3.20 9.13
CA LEU A 184 -15.02 -3.73 9.31
C LEU A 184 -14.37 -4.07 7.96
N ARG A 185 -13.09 -3.75 7.83
CA ARG A 185 -12.26 -4.23 6.72
C ARG A 185 -11.99 -5.72 6.90
N GLY A 186 -11.78 -6.45 5.81
CA GLY A 186 -11.60 -7.91 5.84
C GLY A 186 -10.61 -8.43 6.89
N GLY A 187 -9.48 -7.75 7.09
CA GLY A 187 -8.49 -8.12 8.10
C GLY A 187 -8.84 -7.75 9.56
N GLU A 188 -9.75 -6.80 9.77
CA GLU A 188 -10.14 -6.31 11.10
C GLU A 188 -11.04 -7.32 11.83
N HIS A 189 -11.83 -8.10 11.08
CA HIS A 189 -12.67 -9.17 11.62
C HIS A 189 -11.90 -10.15 12.51
N TYR A 190 -10.71 -10.56 12.07
CA TYR A 190 -9.88 -11.53 12.77
C TYR A 190 -9.24 -10.99 14.06
N LYS A 191 -9.34 -9.68 14.28
CA LYS A 191 -8.82 -9.01 15.48
C LYS A 191 -9.91 -8.74 16.52
N LEU A 192 -11.17 -9.04 16.22
CA LEU A 192 -12.25 -8.92 17.18
C LEU A 192 -12.03 -9.88 18.36
N LYS A 193 -12.13 -9.33 19.56
CA LYS A 193 -12.05 -10.06 20.82
C LYS A 193 -13.34 -9.85 21.59
N PHE A 194 -13.65 -10.80 22.48
CA PHE A 194 -14.83 -10.73 23.33
C PHE A 194 -14.94 -9.40 24.09
N ASN A 195 -13.83 -8.89 24.64
CA ASN A 195 -13.78 -7.64 25.39
C ASN A 195 -13.96 -6.37 24.54
N HIS A 196 -14.03 -6.47 23.21
CA HIS A 196 -14.36 -5.34 22.36
C HIS A 196 -15.87 -5.06 22.31
N PHE A 197 -16.71 -6.02 22.72
CA PHE A 197 -18.16 -5.87 22.77
C PHE A 197 -18.58 -5.44 24.18
N GLN A 198 -19.15 -4.25 24.30
CA GLN A 198 -19.72 -3.74 25.54
C GLN A 198 -21.23 -3.96 25.52
N LYS A 199 -21.79 -4.29 26.69
CA LYS A 199 -23.24 -4.42 26.89
C LYS A 199 -23.90 -3.07 27.06
#